data_AF-A0A9W7HJU7-F1
#
_entry.id   AF-A0A9W7HJU7-F1
#
_cell.length_a   1.000
_cell.length_b   1.000
_cell.length_c   1.000
_cell.angle_alpha   90.00
_cell.angle_beta   90.00
_cell.angle_gamma   90.00
#
_symmetry.space_group_name_H-M   'P 1'
#
loop_
_entity.id
_entity.type
_entity.pdbx_description
1 polymer ?
#
loop_
_entity_poly.entity_id
_entity_poly.type
_entity_poly.pdbx_seq_one_letter_code
_entity_poly.pdbx_strand_id
1 'polypeptide(L)'
;MCEFLVNNKEISFVGDAEKFLVQQKVSLQSSLARLLVRKKIKCIKYLVDHCQTPNVSKPHYVSVNTLKLDVYSAIVELEKQYMVQKDNMVPDLLKLPPKCDLHYHHLVMNGTIIQGKASSMVAATLDPEPVWEVLNACAVPGNKTVHLVALMRRKGKVMACELNKERIKRLADTVRLSGAPSILAKITCV
;
A
#
# COMPACT_ATOMS: atom_id res chain seq x y z
N MET A 1 17.46 -5.99 -9.78
CA MET A 1 16.91 -5.61 -11.10
C MET A 1 17.63 -4.42 -11.74
N CYS A 2 17.74 -3.25 -11.08
CA CYS A 2 18.50 -2.11 -11.65
C CYS A 2 19.96 -2.48 -11.97
N GLU A 3 20.65 -3.23 -11.10
CA GLU A 3 22.03 -3.63 -11.37
C GLU A 3 22.21 -4.56 -12.59
N PHE A 4 21.20 -5.36 -12.93
CA PHE A 4 21.23 -6.26 -14.10
C PHE A 4 21.15 -5.49 -15.43
N LEU A 5 20.28 -4.47 -15.48
CA LEU A 5 20.10 -3.62 -16.66
C LEU A 5 21.27 -2.64 -16.85
N VAL A 6 21.90 -2.22 -15.75
CA VAL A 6 22.87 -1.12 -15.74
C VAL A 6 24.32 -1.60 -15.73
N ASN A 7 24.66 -2.64 -14.98
CA ASN A 7 26.05 -3.06 -14.75
C ASN A 7 26.40 -4.39 -15.43
N ASN A 8 25.51 -4.96 -16.25
CA ASN A 8 25.73 -6.23 -16.97
C ASN A 8 26.18 -7.40 -16.07
N LYS A 9 25.90 -7.36 -14.76
CA LYS A 9 26.17 -8.49 -13.87
C LYS A 9 25.22 -9.62 -14.17
N GLU A 10 25.76 -10.82 -14.39
CA GLU A 10 24.98 -12.05 -14.41
C GLU A 10 24.49 -12.32 -12.99
N ILE A 11 23.17 -12.31 -12.82
CA ILE A 11 22.51 -12.66 -11.56
C ILE A 11 21.64 -13.87 -11.91
N SER A 12 21.73 -14.94 -11.13
CA SER A 12 20.87 -16.11 -11.32
C SER A 12 19.44 -15.72 -10.95
N PHE A 13 18.56 -15.64 -11.94
CA PHE A 13 17.14 -15.32 -11.75
C PHE A 13 16.29 -16.58 -11.89
N VAL A 14 15.31 -16.77 -11.01
CA VAL A 14 14.55 -18.03 -10.88
C VAL A 14 13.07 -17.85 -11.25
N GLY A 15 12.53 -16.62 -11.16
CA GLY A 15 11.12 -16.30 -11.41
C GLY A 15 10.78 -15.89 -12.84
N ASP A 16 9.51 -16.07 -13.22
CA ASP A 16 9.03 -15.84 -14.59
C ASP A 16 9.07 -14.37 -15.03
N ALA A 17 8.82 -13.44 -14.11
CA ALA A 17 8.98 -12.01 -14.37
C ALA A 17 10.44 -11.66 -14.70
N GLU A 18 11.38 -12.33 -14.05
CA GLU A 18 12.81 -12.07 -14.23
C GLU A 18 13.29 -12.65 -15.55
N LYS A 19 12.83 -13.85 -15.94
CA LYS A 19 13.05 -14.43 -17.28
C LYS A 19 12.51 -13.51 -18.38
N PHE A 20 11.31 -12.97 -18.22
CA PHE A 20 10.72 -12.01 -19.17
C PHE A 20 11.58 -10.74 -19.31
N LEU A 21 12.06 -10.19 -18.20
CA LEU A 21 12.92 -9.01 -18.20
C LEU A 21 14.29 -9.28 -18.85
N VAL A 22 14.85 -10.49 -18.66
CA VAL A 22 16.08 -10.93 -19.33
C VAL A 22 15.88 -10.98 -20.84
N GLN A 23 14.76 -11.55 -21.31
CA GLN A 23 14.42 -11.59 -22.75
C GLN A 23 14.28 -10.19 -23.36
N GLN A 24 13.79 -9.21 -22.60
CA GLN A 24 13.58 -7.83 -23.06
C GLN A 24 14.81 -6.91 -22.86
N LYS A 25 15.94 -7.44 -22.39
CA LYS A 25 17.13 -6.65 -22.01
C LYS A 25 17.59 -5.70 -23.12
N VAL A 26 17.66 -6.16 -24.37
CA VAL A 26 18.12 -5.36 -25.52
C VAL A 26 17.18 -4.17 -25.78
N SER A 27 15.86 -4.40 -25.72
CA SER A 27 14.85 -3.35 -25.90
C SER A 27 14.91 -2.31 -24.78
N LEU A 28 15.11 -2.75 -23.54
CA LEU A 28 15.28 -1.88 -22.37
C LEU A 28 16.56 -1.04 -22.49
N GLN A 29 17.68 -1.63 -22.90
CA GLN A 29 18.95 -0.92 -23.12
C GLN A 29 18.85 0.12 -24.24
N SER A 30 18.19 -0.22 -25.35
CA SER A 30 17.94 0.73 -26.45
C SER A 30 17.06 1.91 -26.00
N SER A 31 16.00 1.62 -25.24
CA SER A 31 15.11 2.66 -24.70
C SER A 31 15.83 3.57 -23.70
N LEU A 32 16.70 2.99 -22.86
CA LEU A 32 17.55 3.72 -21.92
C LEU A 32 18.59 4.60 -22.63
N ALA A 33 19.22 4.11 -23.69
CA ALA A 33 20.14 4.91 -24.52
C ALA A 33 19.43 6.11 -25.17
N ARG A 34 18.23 5.89 -25.72
CA ARG A 34 17.38 6.97 -26.27
C ARG A 34 17.03 8.01 -25.20
N LEU A 35 16.72 7.57 -23.98
CA LEU A 35 16.42 8.45 -22.85
C LEU A 35 17.64 9.30 -22.47
N LEU A 36 18.83 8.70 -22.39
CA LEU A 36 20.10 9.38 -22.08
C LEU A 36 20.40 10.48 -23.12
N VAL A 37 20.28 10.17 -24.41
CA VAL A 37 20.46 11.15 -25.49
C VAL A 37 19.44 12.29 -25.39
N ARG A 38 18.15 11.96 -25.22
CA ARG A 38 17.07 12.96 -25.11
C ARG A 38 17.26 13.90 -23.93
N LYS A 39 17.79 13.40 -22.80
CA LYS A 39 18.07 14.19 -21.59
C LYS A 39 19.45 14.86 -21.62
N LYS A 40 20.26 14.65 -22.66
CA LYS A 40 21.66 15.13 -22.77
C LYS A 40 22.56 14.62 -21.63
N ILE A 41 22.32 13.40 -21.18
CA ILE A 41 23.02 12.78 -20.06
C ILE A 41 23.97 11.70 -20.61
N LYS A 42 25.27 11.80 -20.26
CA LYS A 42 26.32 10.89 -20.79
C LYS A 42 26.35 9.51 -20.13
N CYS A 43 25.89 9.40 -18.88
CA CYS A 43 25.93 8.16 -18.11
C CYS A 43 24.75 8.09 -17.16
N ILE A 44 24.27 6.87 -16.91
CA ILE A 44 23.10 6.60 -16.07
C ILE A 44 23.24 7.09 -14.64
N LYS A 45 24.47 7.15 -14.10
CA LYS A 45 24.74 7.70 -12.76
C LYS A 45 24.23 9.13 -12.64
N TYR A 46 24.48 9.93 -13.67
CA TYR A 46 23.97 11.29 -13.75
C TYR A 46 22.44 11.32 -13.92
N LEU A 47 21.83 10.31 -14.54
CA LEU A 47 20.36 10.19 -14.64
C LEU A 47 19.72 10.02 -13.25
N VAL A 48 20.36 9.24 -12.38
CA VAL A 48 19.95 9.08 -10.98
C VAL A 48 20.19 10.38 -10.19
N ASP A 49 21.30 11.08 -10.45
CA ASP A 49 21.59 12.37 -9.80
C ASP A 49 20.58 13.47 -10.19
N HIS A 50 20.12 13.49 -11.45
CA HIS A 50 19.04 14.40 -11.89
C HIS A 50 17.66 13.99 -11.34
N CYS A 51 17.54 12.74 -10.89
CA CYS A 51 16.37 12.21 -10.20
C CYS A 51 16.56 12.19 -8.68
N GLN A 52 17.52 12.97 -8.13
CA GLN A 52 17.61 13.20 -6.69
C GLN A 52 16.34 13.88 -6.22
N THR A 53 15.31 13.09 -5.94
CA THR A 53 14.36 13.47 -4.91
C THR A 53 15.21 13.67 -3.67
N PRO A 54 15.20 14.87 -3.05
CA PRO A 54 15.96 15.07 -1.84
C PRO A 54 15.70 13.90 -0.89
N ASN A 55 16.72 13.44 -0.17
CA ASN A 55 16.59 12.40 0.84
C ASN A 55 15.82 12.99 2.03
N VAL A 56 14.57 13.33 1.79
CA VAL A 56 13.63 13.85 2.77
C VAL A 56 13.22 12.62 3.55
N SER A 57 13.58 12.61 4.83
CA SER A 57 13.15 11.59 5.76
C SER A 57 11.62 11.54 5.75
N LYS A 58 11.04 10.56 5.05
CA LYS A 58 9.59 10.46 4.88
C LYS A 58 8.98 9.94 6.18
N PRO A 59 8.01 10.64 6.75
CA PRO A 59 7.30 10.12 7.92
C PRO A 59 6.61 8.81 7.57
N HIS A 60 6.52 7.92 8.55
CA HIS A 60 5.80 6.67 8.41
C HIS A 60 4.33 6.92 8.72
N TYR A 61 3.43 6.54 7.82
CA TYR A 61 2.00 6.76 8.01
C TYR A 61 1.27 5.45 8.23
N VAL A 62 0.34 5.47 9.17
CA VAL A 62 -0.52 4.33 9.46
C VAL A 62 -1.95 4.78 9.70
N SER A 63 -2.93 4.06 9.17
CA SER A 63 -4.36 4.30 9.42
C SER A 63 -4.91 3.30 10.42
N VAL A 64 -5.73 3.84 11.32
CA VAL A 64 -6.37 3.14 12.43
C VAL A 64 -7.68 2.53 11.93
N ASN A 65 -7.82 1.23 12.16
CA ASN A 65 -9.05 0.51 11.93
C ASN A 65 -10.06 0.82 13.05
N THR A 66 -10.94 1.79 12.79
CA THR A 66 -12.00 2.20 13.74
C THR A 66 -13.06 1.12 13.99
N LEU A 67 -13.00 -0.02 13.29
CA LEU A 67 -13.79 -1.21 13.64
C LEU A 67 -13.25 -1.92 14.88
N LYS A 68 -11.97 -1.76 15.25
CA LYS A 68 -11.35 -2.49 16.36
C LYS A 68 -10.95 -1.58 17.52
N LEU A 69 -10.48 -0.38 17.22
CA LEU A 69 -9.99 0.57 18.21
C LEU A 69 -10.27 1.99 17.74
N ASP A 70 -10.64 2.88 18.65
CA ASP A 70 -10.77 4.28 18.32
C ASP A 70 -9.39 4.95 18.14
N VAL A 71 -9.36 6.06 17.42
CA VAL A 71 -8.13 6.76 17.06
C VAL A 71 -7.36 7.25 18.28
N TYR A 72 -8.05 7.68 19.34
CA TYR A 72 -7.41 8.19 20.55
C TYR A 72 -6.70 7.07 21.31
N SER A 73 -7.37 5.94 21.53
CA SER A 73 -6.76 4.76 22.17
C SER A 73 -5.58 4.23 21.35
N ALA A 74 -5.65 4.27 20.02
CA ALA A 74 -4.52 3.89 19.15
C ALA A 74 -3.31 4.83 19.30
N ILE A 75 -3.56 6.14 19.43
CA ILE A 75 -2.50 7.13 19.69
C ILE A 75 -1.84 6.83 21.03
N VAL A 76 -2.60 6.70 22.12
CA VAL A 76 -2.08 6.42 23.47
C VAL A 76 -1.21 5.17 23.48
N GLU A 77 -1.62 4.12 22.77
CA GLU A 77 -0.84 2.88 22.71
C GLU A 77 0.48 3.04 21.93
N LEU A 78 0.44 3.71 20.78
CA LEU A 78 1.63 3.95 19.96
C LEU A 78 2.59 4.96 20.60
N GLU A 79 2.08 5.91 21.39
CA GLU A 79 2.86 6.93 22.10
C GLU A 79 3.77 6.35 23.18
N LYS A 80 3.52 5.09 23.60
CA LYS A 80 4.45 4.36 24.48
C LYS A 80 5.82 4.13 23.84
N GLN A 81 5.91 4.13 22.51
CA GLN A 81 7.13 3.80 21.76
C GLN A 81 7.56 4.91 20.79
N TYR A 82 6.63 5.70 20.27
CA TYR A 82 6.88 6.64 19.18
C TYR A 82 6.20 7.99 19.41
N MET A 83 6.75 9.07 18.86
CA MET A 83 6.04 10.35 18.82
C MET A 83 4.95 10.32 17.74
N VAL A 84 3.68 10.31 18.13
CA VAL A 84 2.56 10.17 17.18
C VAL A 84 1.92 11.53 16.91
N GLN A 85 1.58 11.80 15.66
CA GLN A 85 0.79 12.97 15.26
C GLN A 85 -0.40 12.52 14.43
N LYS A 86 -1.53 13.20 14.57
CA LYS A 86 -2.67 12.99 13.67
C LYS A 86 -2.41 13.67 12.33
N ASP A 87 -2.87 13.06 11.23
CA ASP A 87 -2.88 13.73 9.93
C ASP A 87 -4.00 14.77 9.88
N ASN A 88 -3.75 15.88 9.16
CA ASN A 88 -4.69 17.00 9.08
C ASN A 88 -5.85 16.74 8.10
N MET A 89 -5.70 15.81 7.16
CA MET A 89 -6.68 15.57 6.08
C MET A 89 -7.50 14.30 6.32
N VAL A 90 -6.89 13.27 6.89
CA VAL A 90 -7.52 11.95 7.06
C VAL A 90 -7.68 11.64 8.56
N PRO A 91 -8.92 11.65 9.10
CA PRO A 91 -9.16 11.60 10.55
C PRO A 91 -8.67 10.33 11.27
N ASP A 92 -8.54 9.21 10.59
CA ASP A 92 -8.05 7.94 11.14
C ASP A 92 -6.58 7.68 10.81
N LEU A 93 -5.88 8.63 10.17
CA LEU A 93 -4.49 8.50 9.78
C LEU A 93 -3.56 9.14 10.80
N LEU A 94 -2.54 8.37 11.19
CA LEU A 94 -1.48 8.74 12.11
C LEU A 94 -0.15 8.85 11.37
N LYS A 95 0.65 9.83 11.77
CA LYS A 95 1.98 10.14 11.30
C LYS A 95 2.96 9.82 12.42
N LEU A 96 3.87 8.90 12.13
CA LEU A 96 4.95 8.45 13.01
C LEU A 96 6.30 8.95 12.49
N PRO A 97 7.35 8.91 13.35
CA PRO A 97 8.70 9.23 12.94
C PRO A 97 9.15 8.37 11.75
N PRO A 98 10.09 8.87 10.93
CA PRO A 98 10.71 8.06 9.91
C PRO A 98 11.38 6.81 10.50
N LYS A 99 11.37 5.70 9.75
CA LYS A 99 12.02 4.42 10.12
C LYS A 99 11.45 3.70 11.36
N CYS A 100 10.25 4.04 11.82
CA CYS A 100 9.54 3.20 12.78
C CYS A 100 9.29 1.81 12.20
N ASP A 101 9.61 0.78 12.97
CA ASP A 101 9.28 -0.60 12.62
C ASP A 101 8.04 -1.04 13.41
N LEU A 102 6.93 -1.19 12.69
CA LEU A 102 5.67 -1.68 13.24
C LEU A 102 5.35 -3.11 12.80
N HIS A 103 6.26 -3.80 12.09
CA HIS A 103 5.98 -5.11 11.49
C HIS A 103 5.46 -6.12 12.50
N TYR A 104 6.04 -6.14 13.69
CA TYR A 104 5.68 -7.04 14.79
C TYR A 104 4.88 -6.35 15.89
N HIS A 105 4.50 -5.08 15.69
CA HIS A 105 3.69 -4.37 16.67
C HIS A 105 2.31 -5.02 16.78
N HIS A 106 1.85 -5.24 18.01
CA HIS A 106 0.62 -5.99 18.28
C HIS A 106 -0.61 -5.39 17.56
N LEU A 107 -0.68 -4.06 17.42
CA LEU A 107 -1.73 -3.36 16.66
C LEU A 107 -1.72 -3.65 15.15
N VAL A 108 -0.55 -3.94 14.57
CA VAL A 108 -0.46 -4.38 13.16
C VAL A 108 -0.85 -5.85 13.06
N MET A 109 -0.28 -6.67 13.94
CA MET A 109 -0.52 -8.11 13.95
C MET A 109 -1.98 -8.49 14.19
N ASN A 110 -2.71 -7.69 14.98
CA ASN A 110 -4.13 -7.89 15.20
C ASN A 110 -5.01 -7.13 14.18
N GLY A 111 -4.46 -6.44 13.18
CA GLY A 111 -5.25 -5.72 12.16
C GLY A 111 -5.96 -4.46 12.67
N THR A 112 -5.50 -3.87 13.78
CA THR A 112 -5.94 -2.55 14.24
C THR A 112 -5.29 -1.42 13.45
N ILE A 113 -4.12 -1.66 12.87
CA ILE A 113 -3.41 -0.75 11.99
C ILE A 113 -3.18 -1.43 10.66
N ILE A 114 -3.47 -0.75 9.54
CA ILE A 114 -3.52 -1.43 8.23
C ILE A 114 -2.86 -0.69 7.05
N GLN A 115 -3.03 0.63 6.90
CA GLN A 115 -2.72 1.34 5.64
C GLN A 115 -1.78 2.51 5.78
N GLY A 116 -1.02 2.80 4.72
CA GLY A 116 -0.30 4.06 4.57
C GLY A 116 -1.13 5.16 3.90
N LYS A 117 -0.67 6.41 4.04
CA LYS A 117 -1.36 7.65 3.64
C LYS A 117 -2.09 7.61 2.29
N ALA A 118 -1.39 7.24 1.22
CA ALA A 118 -1.96 7.27 -0.13
C ALA A 118 -3.19 6.36 -0.28
N SER A 119 -3.22 5.20 0.38
CA SER A 119 -4.37 4.30 0.31
C SER A 119 -5.55 4.80 1.15
N SER A 120 -5.26 5.39 2.31
CA SER A 120 -6.30 5.93 3.20
C SER A 120 -6.97 7.17 2.61
N MET A 121 -6.20 8.02 1.92
CA MET A 121 -6.75 9.19 1.23
C MET A 121 -7.81 8.84 0.20
N VAL A 122 -7.63 7.75 -0.57
CA VAL A 122 -8.62 7.35 -1.60
C VAL A 122 -9.97 7.01 -0.97
N ALA A 123 -9.96 6.27 0.15
CA ALA A 123 -11.21 5.93 0.84
C ALA A 123 -11.85 7.15 1.49
N ALA A 124 -11.05 8.04 2.08
CA ALA A 124 -11.53 9.29 2.66
C ALA A 124 -12.11 10.25 1.61
N THR A 125 -11.50 10.35 0.42
CA THR A 125 -12.03 11.16 -0.68
C THR A 125 -13.32 10.61 -1.28
N LEU A 126 -13.50 9.28 -1.25
CA LEU A 126 -14.77 8.68 -1.67
C LEU A 126 -15.93 9.04 -0.73
N ASP A 127 -15.62 9.31 0.55
CA ASP A 127 -16.57 9.68 1.62
C ASP A 127 -17.87 8.85 1.60
N PRO A 128 -17.79 7.51 1.70
CA PRO A 128 -18.95 6.66 1.54
C PRO A 128 -19.93 6.83 2.71
N GLU A 129 -21.18 7.13 2.40
CA GLU A 129 -22.21 7.22 3.44
C GLU A 129 -22.61 5.82 3.96
N PRO A 130 -23.05 5.74 5.23
CA PRO A 130 -23.70 4.53 5.74
C PRO A 130 -24.85 4.08 4.82
N VAL A 131 -25.04 2.76 4.70
CA VAL A 131 -26.14 2.12 3.92
C VAL A 131 -25.89 2.06 2.40
N TRP A 132 -24.90 2.76 1.85
CA TRP A 132 -24.55 2.64 0.44
C TRP A 132 -24.09 1.23 0.03
N GLU A 133 -24.17 0.95 -1.27
CA GLU A 133 -23.46 -0.17 -1.89
C GLU A 133 -22.22 0.34 -2.63
N VAL A 134 -21.04 -0.10 -2.21
CA VAL A 134 -19.75 0.35 -2.75
C VAL A 134 -19.02 -0.81 -3.43
N LEU A 135 -18.49 -0.60 -4.63
CA LEU A 135 -17.68 -1.59 -5.35
C LEU A 135 -16.18 -1.26 -5.20
N ASN A 136 -15.42 -2.21 -4.66
CA ASN A 136 -13.97 -2.22 -4.69
C ASN A 136 -13.48 -3.28 -5.70
N ALA A 137 -13.18 -2.86 -6.93
CA ALA A 137 -12.86 -3.76 -8.03
C ALA A 137 -11.47 -4.42 -7.98
N CYS A 138 -10.53 -3.87 -7.19
CA CYS A 138 -9.17 -4.39 -7.03
C CYS A 138 -8.87 -4.53 -5.54
N ALA A 139 -9.56 -5.46 -4.90
CA ALA A 139 -9.68 -5.46 -3.45
C ALA A 139 -8.46 -6.02 -2.70
N VAL A 140 -7.64 -6.89 -3.30
CA VAL A 140 -6.45 -7.45 -2.65
C VAL A 140 -5.41 -6.34 -2.37
N PRO A 141 -4.81 -6.28 -1.16
CA PRO A 141 -4.88 -7.28 -0.08
C PRO A 141 -6.08 -7.19 0.86
N GLY A 142 -6.92 -6.16 0.78
CA GLY A 142 -8.16 -6.03 1.57
C GLY A 142 -8.24 -4.79 2.44
N ASN A 143 -7.12 -4.07 2.62
CA ASN A 143 -7.08 -2.96 3.57
C ASN A 143 -8.05 -1.82 3.17
N LYS A 144 -8.25 -1.56 1.87
CA LYS A 144 -9.21 -0.55 1.40
C LYS A 144 -10.64 -0.98 1.65
N THR A 145 -10.94 -2.26 1.43
CA THR A 145 -12.25 -2.84 1.74
C THR A 145 -12.58 -2.65 3.22
N VAL A 146 -11.63 -2.96 4.11
CA VAL A 146 -11.81 -2.77 5.56
C VAL A 146 -12.05 -1.30 5.89
N HIS A 147 -11.24 -0.41 5.32
CA HIS A 147 -11.38 1.02 5.57
C HIS A 147 -12.75 1.55 5.10
N LEU A 148 -13.25 1.12 3.94
CA LEU A 148 -14.61 1.46 3.48
C LEU A 148 -15.68 0.97 4.47
N VAL A 149 -15.58 -0.27 4.96
CA VAL A 149 -16.51 -0.80 5.97
C VAL A 149 -16.46 0.02 7.28
N ALA A 150 -15.27 0.51 7.65
CA ALA A 150 -15.05 1.37 8.81
C ALA A 150 -15.72 2.74 8.63
N LEU A 151 -15.50 3.42 7.50
CA LEU A 151 -16.12 4.71 7.17
C LEU A 151 -17.65 4.63 7.12
N MET A 152 -18.17 3.55 6.54
CA MET A 152 -19.61 3.27 6.46
C MET A 152 -20.23 2.81 7.80
N ARG A 153 -19.45 2.80 8.90
CA ARG A 153 -19.88 2.45 10.27
C ARG A 153 -20.60 1.10 10.36
N ARG A 154 -20.10 0.12 9.60
CA ARG A 154 -20.69 -1.23 9.51
C ARG A 154 -22.14 -1.26 8.97
N LYS A 155 -22.54 -0.28 8.16
CA LYS A 155 -23.88 -0.20 7.55
C LYS A 155 -23.77 -0.13 6.03
N GLY A 156 -24.62 -0.86 5.31
CA GLY A 156 -24.57 -0.94 3.84
C GLY A 156 -23.80 -2.15 3.38
N LYS A 157 -23.11 -2.05 2.23
CA LYS A 157 -22.45 -3.20 1.61
C LYS A 157 -21.25 -2.78 0.77
N VAL A 158 -20.15 -3.48 0.91
CA VAL A 158 -18.94 -3.34 0.09
C VAL A 158 -18.76 -4.63 -0.71
N MET A 159 -18.81 -4.53 -2.02
CA MET A 159 -18.46 -5.63 -2.93
C MET A 159 -16.97 -5.56 -3.22
N ALA A 160 -16.23 -6.58 -2.81
CA ALA A 160 -14.78 -6.66 -2.94
C ALA A 160 -14.43 -7.69 -4.03
N CYS A 161 -13.98 -7.21 -5.18
CA CYS A 161 -13.67 -8.05 -6.33
C CYS A 161 -12.16 -8.21 -6.51
N GLU A 162 -11.76 -9.38 -7.00
CA GLU A 162 -10.39 -9.67 -7.43
C GLU A 162 -10.44 -10.69 -8.57
N LEU A 163 -9.65 -10.47 -9.61
CA LEU A 163 -9.59 -11.37 -10.77
C LEU A 163 -8.80 -12.66 -10.46
N ASN A 164 -7.75 -12.55 -9.65
CA ASN A 164 -6.90 -13.69 -9.33
C ASN A 164 -7.44 -14.51 -8.14
N LYS A 165 -7.91 -15.73 -8.43
CA LYS A 165 -8.42 -16.70 -7.45
C LYS A 165 -7.46 -17.01 -6.31
N GLU A 166 -6.16 -17.11 -6.57
CA GLU A 166 -5.16 -17.43 -5.54
C GLU A 166 -5.00 -16.28 -4.54
N ARG A 167 -5.18 -15.04 -5.00
CA ARG A 167 -5.01 -13.83 -4.19
C ARG A 167 -6.23 -13.52 -3.32
N ILE A 168 -7.41 -14.06 -3.66
CA ILE A 168 -8.66 -13.89 -2.88
C ILE A 168 -8.52 -14.37 -1.44
N LYS A 169 -7.75 -15.42 -1.19
CA LYS A 169 -7.52 -15.91 0.18
C LYS A 169 -6.93 -14.83 1.08
N ARG A 170 -5.96 -14.04 0.56
CA ARG A 170 -5.35 -12.92 1.30
C ARG A 170 -6.35 -11.82 1.64
N LEU A 171 -7.28 -11.54 0.72
CA LEU A 171 -8.38 -10.60 0.96
C LEU A 171 -9.30 -11.09 2.08
N ALA A 172 -9.72 -12.35 2.03
CA ALA A 172 -10.57 -12.95 3.07
C ALA A 172 -9.88 -12.96 4.44
N ASP A 173 -8.59 -13.33 4.49
CA ASP A 173 -7.81 -13.34 5.73
C ASP A 173 -7.68 -11.93 6.33
N THR A 174 -7.41 -10.91 5.50
CA THR A 174 -7.31 -9.52 5.94
C THR A 174 -8.63 -8.98 6.47
N VAL A 175 -9.73 -9.23 5.76
CA VAL A 175 -11.09 -8.81 6.18
C VAL A 175 -11.45 -9.45 7.52
N ARG A 176 -11.18 -10.76 7.68
CA ARG A 176 -11.42 -11.50 8.92
C ARG A 176 -10.56 -10.97 10.06
N LEU A 177 -9.25 -10.83 9.86
CA LEU A 177 -8.32 -10.32 10.88
C LEU A 177 -8.72 -8.94 11.38
N SER A 178 -9.15 -8.09 10.45
CA SER A 178 -9.55 -6.71 10.72
C SER A 178 -10.95 -6.56 11.32
N GLY A 179 -11.69 -7.66 11.50
CA GLY A 179 -13.01 -7.67 12.12
C GLY A 179 -14.11 -7.06 11.24
N ALA A 180 -13.91 -7.01 9.91
CA ALA A 180 -14.94 -6.56 8.98
C ALA A 180 -15.92 -7.71 8.69
N PRO A 181 -17.24 -7.57 8.99
CA PRO A 181 -18.22 -8.64 8.79
C PRO A 181 -18.36 -9.06 7.32
N SER A 182 -18.44 -10.38 7.06
CA SER A 182 -18.60 -10.93 5.70
C SER A 182 -19.86 -10.46 4.99
N ILE A 183 -20.91 -10.09 5.73
CA ILE A 183 -22.18 -9.55 5.19
C ILE A 183 -21.96 -8.16 4.58
N LEU A 184 -20.98 -7.42 5.11
CA LEU A 184 -20.63 -6.08 4.66
C LEU A 184 -19.52 -6.08 3.61
N ALA A 185 -18.76 -7.18 3.50
CA ALA A 185 -17.69 -7.34 2.51
C ALA A 185 -17.92 -8.61 1.69
N LYS A 186 -18.72 -8.50 0.62
CA LYS A 186 -18.95 -9.63 -0.29
C LYS A 186 -17.75 -9.80 -1.20
N ILE A 187 -16.98 -10.86 -0.98
CA ILE A 187 -15.80 -11.17 -1.79
C ILE A 187 -16.23 -11.97 -3.02
N THR A 188 -15.80 -11.55 -4.21
CA THR A 188 -16.15 -12.24 -5.46
C THR A 188 -14.96 -12.31 -6.39
N CYS A 189 -14.72 -13.49 -6.97
CA CYS A 189 -13.82 -13.62 -8.11
C CYS A 189 -14.60 -13.28 -9.36
N VAL A 190 -14.12 -12.30 -10.12
CA VAL A 190 -14.69 -11.94 -11.43
C VAL A 190 -13.76 -12.46 -12.51
#